data_AF-A0A352PUP5-F1
#
_entry.id   AF-A0A352PUP5-F1
#
_cell.length_a   1.000
_cell.length_b   1.000
_cell.length_c   1.000
_cell.angle_alpha   90.00
_cell.angle_beta   90.00
_cell.angle_gamma   90.00
#
_symmetry.space_group_name_H-M   'P 1'
#
loop_
_entity.id
_entity.type
_entity.pdbx_description
1 polymer ?
#
loop_
_entity_poly.entity_id
_entity_poly.type
_entity_poly.pdbx_seq_one_letter_code
_entity_poly.pdbx_strand_id
1 'polypeptide(L)'
;MARDLRFIVGCMRISVDLERIGDQAVNVAQRAQYLNTRPTLPPFPAMVELADTAMDMLRVAVSAFTNLNVHQAMDVCQMDDEADELNVQILKDLMDYMVNDTPAIQRAVQTIITARCLERVADHCTNIAESVFFIARGVNIKHHCEQ
;
A
#
# COMPACT_ATOMS: atom_id res chain seq x y z
N MET A 1 31.48 10.01 6.63
CA MET A 1 31.67 8.54 6.59
C MET A 1 30.45 7.72 7.03
N ALA A 2 29.54 8.20 7.89
CA ALA A 2 28.35 7.41 8.28
C ALA A 2 27.24 7.32 7.20
N ARG A 3 27.22 8.23 6.21
CA ARG A 3 26.17 8.28 5.17
C ARG A 3 26.20 7.09 4.22
N ASP A 4 27.39 6.63 3.82
CA ASP A 4 27.53 5.52 2.87
C ASP A 4 27.04 4.20 3.46
N LEU A 5 27.33 3.95 4.74
CA LEU A 5 26.79 2.80 5.46
C LEU A 5 25.27 2.88 5.60
N ARG A 6 24.72 4.06 5.94
CA ARG A 6 23.26 4.25 5.98
C ARG A 6 22.61 4.02 4.63
N PHE A 7 23.26 4.44 3.55
CA PHE A 7 22.77 4.21 2.20
C PHE A 7 22.73 2.72 1.87
N ILE A 8 23.82 1.97 2.10
CA ILE A 8 23.88 0.53 1.85
C ILE A 8 22.81 -0.21 2.69
N VAL A 9 22.70 0.10 3.97
CA VAL A 9 21.69 -0.50 4.87
C VAL A 9 20.27 -0.15 4.41
N GLY A 10 20.03 1.09 4.00
CA GLY A 10 18.75 1.56 3.48
C GLY A 10 18.37 0.83 2.18
N CYS A 11 19.29 0.66 1.25
CA CYS A 11 19.06 -0.12 0.02
C CYS A 11 18.66 -1.56 0.31
N MET A 12 19.29 -2.21 1.30
CA MET A 12 18.93 -3.58 1.69
C MET A 12 17.51 -3.67 2.24
N ARG A 13 17.08 -2.70 3.06
CA ARG A 13 15.71 -2.65 3.60
C ARG A 13 14.69 -2.41 2.49
N ILE A 14 14.91 -1.38 1.67
CA ILE A 14 14.03 -1.00 0.55
C ILE A 14 13.87 -2.15 -0.45
N SER A 15 14.94 -2.92 -0.71
CA SER A 15 14.87 -4.08 -1.61
C SER A 15 13.90 -5.15 -1.12
N VAL A 16 13.79 -5.34 0.21
CA VAL A 16 12.81 -6.27 0.81
C VAL A 16 11.39 -5.72 0.66
N ASP A 17 11.16 -4.43 0.95
CA ASP A 17 9.84 -3.83 0.80
C ASP A 17 9.35 -3.86 -0.67
N LEU A 18 10.24 -3.63 -1.64
CA LEU A 18 9.91 -3.75 -3.06
C LEU A 18 9.54 -5.18 -3.47
N GLU A 19 10.21 -6.20 -2.92
CA GLU A 19 9.84 -7.60 -3.14
C GLU A 19 8.45 -7.90 -2.57
N ARG A 20 8.15 -7.40 -1.37
CA ARG A 20 6.82 -7.55 -0.75
C ARG A 20 5.70 -6.86 -1.50
N ILE A 21 5.97 -5.70 -2.10
CA ILE A 21 5.02 -5.03 -3.01
C ILE A 21 4.76 -5.92 -4.23
N GLY A 22 5.80 -6.55 -4.78
CA GLY A 22 5.67 -7.56 -5.83
C GLY A 22 4.78 -8.75 -5.43
N ASP A 23 4.97 -9.28 -4.22
CA ASP A 23 4.13 -10.35 -3.68
C ASP A 23 2.65 -9.92 -3.58
N GLN A 24 2.37 -8.69 -3.14
CA GLN A 24 1.00 -8.16 -3.09
C GLN A 24 0.40 -8.04 -4.50
N ALA A 25 1.17 -7.57 -5.48
CA ALA A 25 0.71 -7.49 -6.87
C ALA A 25 0.33 -8.87 -7.43
N VAL A 26 1.12 -9.92 -7.13
CA VAL A 26 0.77 -11.31 -7.50
C VAL A 26 -0.53 -11.75 -6.83
N ASN A 27 -0.71 -11.44 -5.55
CA ASN A 27 -1.93 -11.76 -4.81
C ASN A 27 -3.18 -11.07 -5.41
N VAL A 28 -3.07 -9.81 -5.80
CA VAL A 28 -4.13 -9.06 -6.51
C VAL A 28 -4.45 -9.73 -7.84
N ALA A 29 -3.44 -10.06 -8.65
CA ALA A 29 -3.63 -10.67 -9.97
C ALA A 29 -4.35 -12.03 -9.88
N GLN A 30 -3.97 -12.89 -8.93
CA GLN A 30 -4.62 -14.19 -8.70
C GLN A 30 -6.10 -14.03 -8.33
N ARG A 31 -6.44 -13.02 -7.52
CA ARG A 31 -7.82 -12.73 -7.12
C ARG A 31 -8.65 -12.18 -8.27
N ALA A 32 -8.05 -11.29 -9.07
CA ALA A 32 -8.68 -10.78 -10.29
C ALA A 32 -9.03 -11.93 -11.25
N GLN A 33 -8.13 -12.90 -11.44
CA GLN A 33 -8.42 -14.10 -12.24
C GLN A 33 -9.60 -14.90 -11.69
N TYR A 34 -9.65 -15.14 -10.37
CA TYR A 34 -10.74 -15.85 -9.72
C TYR A 34 -12.09 -15.12 -9.86
N LEU A 35 -12.10 -13.80 -9.72
CA LEU A 35 -13.30 -12.97 -9.80
C LEU A 35 -13.83 -12.90 -11.23
N ASN A 36 -12.94 -12.87 -12.24
CA ASN A 36 -13.31 -12.77 -13.64
C ASN A 36 -14.07 -14.00 -14.18
N THR A 37 -14.01 -15.15 -13.49
CA THR A 37 -14.78 -16.35 -13.87
C THR A 37 -16.16 -16.42 -13.21
N ARG A 38 -16.62 -15.34 -12.58
CA ARG A 38 -17.86 -15.29 -11.79
C ARG A 38 -18.67 -14.04 -12.16
N PRO A 39 -19.98 -13.99 -11.85
CA PRO A 39 -20.75 -12.79 -12.10
C PRO A 39 -20.15 -11.60 -11.34
N THR A 40 -20.19 -10.42 -11.96
CA THR A 40 -19.59 -9.20 -11.44
C THR A 40 -20.29 -8.75 -10.16
N LEU A 41 -19.50 -8.24 -9.22
CA LEU A 41 -20.02 -7.44 -8.10
C LEU A 41 -20.38 -6.03 -8.60
N PRO A 42 -21.23 -5.28 -7.85
CA PRO A 42 -21.40 -3.85 -8.11
C PRO A 42 -20.05 -3.12 -8.04
N PRO A 43 -19.91 -1.97 -8.73
CA PRO A 43 -18.70 -1.17 -8.64
C PRO A 43 -18.54 -0.61 -7.23
N PHE A 44 -17.30 -0.64 -6.71
CA PHE A 44 -16.91 -0.01 -5.46
C PHE A 44 -15.92 1.12 -5.77
N PRO A 45 -16.36 2.39 -5.86
CA PRO A 45 -15.48 3.52 -6.20
C PRO A 45 -14.26 3.62 -5.28
N ALA A 46 -14.43 3.39 -3.98
CA ALA A 46 -13.34 3.37 -3.00
C ALA A 46 -12.23 2.35 -3.33
N MET A 47 -12.55 1.24 -4.02
CA MET A 47 -11.55 0.26 -4.48
C MET A 47 -10.63 0.83 -5.56
N VAL A 48 -11.19 1.67 -6.47
CA VAL A 48 -10.41 2.34 -7.52
C VAL A 48 -9.55 3.41 -6.88
N GLU A 49 -10.12 4.21 -5.98
CA GLU A 49 -9.39 5.24 -5.23
C GLU A 49 -8.23 4.62 -4.45
N LEU A 50 -8.45 3.52 -3.72
CA LEU A 50 -7.38 2.84 -2.98
C LEU A 50 -6.27 2.33 -3.90
N ALA A 51 -6.62 1.82 -5.08
CA ALA A 51 -5.63 1.35 -6.04
C ALA A 51 -4.79 2.51 -6.60
N ASP A 52 -5.42 3.64 -6.91
CA ASP A 52 -4.73 4.84 -7.38
C ASP A 52 -3.83 5.44 -6.28
N THR A 53 -4.32 5.55 -5.04
CA THR A 53 -3.54 6.02 -3.88
C THR A 53 -2.32 5.14 -3.64
N ALA A 54 -2.48 3.81 -3.59
CA ALA A 54 -1.35 2.89 -3.40
C ALA A 54 -0.32 2.98 -4.54
N MET A 55 -0.76 3.15 -5.78
CA MET A 55 0.13 3.34 -6.94
C MET A 55 0.88 4.67 -6.90
N ASP A 56 0.24 5.74 -6.45
CA ASP A 56 0.88 7.04 -6.30
C ASP A 56 1.85 7.06 -5.12
N MET A 57 1.51 6.44 -3.99
CA MET A 57 2.44 6.23 -2.86
C MET A 57 3.73 5.53 -3.33
N LEU A 58 3.60 4.47 -4.14
CA LEU A 58 4.76 3.76 -4.69
C LEU A 58 5.62 4.66 -5.57
N ARG A 59 4.99 5.44 -6.47
CA ARG A 59 5.70 6.38 -7.34
C ARG A 59 6.46 7.43 -6.53
N VAL A 60 5.81 8.02 -5.54
CA VAL A 60 6.40 9.06 -4.69
C VAL A 60 7.51 8.46 -3.82
N ALA A 61 7.32 7.28 -3.22
CA ALA A 61 8.34 6.61 -2.41
C ALA A 61 9.61 6.28 -3.20
N VAL A 62 9.47 5.77 -4.43
CA VAL A 62 10.61 5.49 -5.32
C VAL A 62 11.29 6.78 -5.77
N SER A 63 10.53 7.84 -6.08
CA SER A 63 11.08 9.16 -6.37
C SER A 63 11.84 9.74 -5.18
N ALA A 64 11.28 9.64 -3.97
CA ALA A 64 11.89 10.09 -2.73
C ALA A 64 13.23 9.39 -2.50
N PHE A 65 13.29 8.08 -2.71
CA PHE A 65 14.52 7.31 -2.60
C PHE A 65 15.57 7.71 -3.63
N THR A 66 15.18 7.79 -4.91
CA THR A 66 16.11 8.13 -6.02
C THR A 66 16.74 9.50 -5.82
N ASN A 67 15.97 10.46 -5.32
CA ASN A 67 16.41 11.84 -5.10
C ASN A 67 16.89 12.10 -3.66
N LEU A 68 16.80 11.11 -2.77
CA LEU A 68 16.96 11.28 -1.31
C LEU A 68 16.15 12.47 -0.75
N ASN A 69 14.94 12.65 -1.27
CA ASN A 69 14.07 13.77 -0.94
C ASN A 69 13.20 13.43 0.28
N VAL A 70 13.53 14.07 1.40
CA VAL A 70 12.83 13.89 2.68
C VAL A 70 11.40 14.43 2.64
N HIS A 71 11.11 15.49 1.87
CA HIS A 71 9.77 16.04 1.78
C HIS A 71 8.81 15.04 1.10
N GLN A 72 9.23 14.47 -0.03
CA GLN A 72 8.47 13.41 -0.71
C GLN A 72 8.28 12.18 0.18
N ALA A 73 9.25 11.84 1.03
CA ALA A 73 9.09 10.75 1.99
C ALA A 73 8.00 11.08 3.04
N MET A 74 7.92 12.32 3.52
CA MET A 74 6.85 12.72 4.44
C MET A 74 5.48 12.73 3.74
N ASP A 75 5.43 13.17 2.48
CA ASP A 75 4.19 13.14 1.69
C ASP A 75 3.64 11.71 1.59
N VAL A 76 4.50 10.70 1.37
CA VAL A 76 4.09 9.28 1.37
C VAL A 76 3.45 8.88 2.70
N CYS A 77 4.05 9.24 3.83
CA CYS A 77 3.47 8.87 5.12
C CYS A 77 2.08 9.51 5.35
N GLN A 78 1.83 10.72 4.80
CA GLN A 78 0.52 11.37 4.93
C GLN A 78 -0.55 10.71 4.05
N MET A 79 -0.15 10.09 2.93
CA MET A 79 -1.06 9.37 2.05
C MET A 79 -1.52 8.03 2.64
N ASP A 80 -0.80 7.49 3.64
CA ASP A 80 -1.09 6.21 4.26
C ASP A 80 -2.43 6.22 5.02
N ASP A 81 -2.72 7.33 5.71
CA ASP A 81 -4.00 7.53 6.41
C ASP A 81 -5.20 7.43 5.44
N GLU A 82 -5.06 8.00 4.24
CA GLU A 82 -6.09 7.91 3.19
C GLU A 82 -6.28 6.46 2.71
N ALA A 83 -5.19 5.71 2.53
CA ALA A 83 -5.25 4.31 2.13
C ALA A 83 -5.94 3.43 3.19
N ASP A 84 -5.65 3.68 4.48
CA ASP A 84 -6.28 2.99 5.62
C ASP A 84 -7.78 3.27 5.70
N GLU A 85 -8.18 4.54 5.56
CA GLU A 85 -9.59 4.94 5.56
C GLU A 85 -10.37 4.28 4.42
N LEU A 86 -9.80 4.26 3.21
CA LEU A 86 -10.39 3.62 2.03
C LEU A 86 -10.53 2.10 2.23
N ASN A 87 -9.52 1.43 2.78
CA ASN A 87 -9.57 -0.01 3.07
C ASN A 87 -10.68 -0.35 4.08
N VAL A 88 -10.85 0.47 5.13
CA VAL A 88 -11.95 0.33 6.10
C VAL A 88 -13.31 0.56 5.44
N GLN A 89 -13.42 1.57 4.57
CA GLN A 89 -14.65 1.87 3.84
C GLN A 89 -15.07 0.69 2.94
N ILE A 90 -14.14 0.15 2.15
CA ILE A 90 -14.39 -1.01 1.28
C ILE A 90 -14.86 -2.23 2.09
N LEU A 91 -14.26 -2.48 3.26
CA LEU A 91 -14.67 -3.56 4.13
C LEU A 91 -16.13 -3.40 4.58
N LYS A 92 -16.54 -2.20 4.99
CA LYS A 92 -17.92 -1.90 5.39
C LYS A 92 -18.90 -2.11 4.24
N ASP A 93 -18.60 -1.56 3.08
CA ASP A 93 -19.46 -1.67 1.88
C ASP A 93 -19.66 -3.13 1.45
N LEU A 94 -18.58 -3.93 1.50
CA LEU A 94 -18.65 -5.36 1.16
C LEU A 94 -19.38 -6.18 2.21
N MET A 95 -19.27 -5.84 3.50
CA MET A 95 -20.06 -6.47 4.56
C MET A 95 -21.55 -6.20 4.38
N ASP A 96 -21.93 -4.94 4.14
CA ASP A 96 -23.32 -4.55 3.92
C ASP A 96 -23.89 -5.24 2.67
N TYR A 97 -23.08 -5.38 1.61
CA TYR A 97 -23.48 -6.13 0.42
C TYR A 97 -23.71 -7.62 0.72
N MET A 98 -22.82 -8.26 1.49
CA MET A 98 -22.93 -9.68 1.85
C MET A 98 -24.17 -9.99 2.70
N VAL A 99 -24.60 -9.06 3.56
CA VAL A 99 -25.82 -9.20 4.36
C VAL A 99 -27.07 -9.24 3.46
N ASN A 100 -27.05 -8.51 2.34
CA ASN A 100 -28.18 -8.41 1.42
C ASN A 100 -28.17 -9.49 0.31
N ASP A 101 -27.02 -10.07 -0.03
CA ASP A 101 -26.86 -11.06 -1.13
C ASP A 101 -25.93 -12.23 -0.72
N THR A 102 -26.50 -13.29 -0.14
CA THR A 102 -25.74 -14.46 0.37
C THR A 102 -24.86 -15.17 -0.69
N PRO A 103 -25.30 -15.38 -1.95
CA PRO A 103 -24.45 -15.89 -3.01
C PRO A 103 -23.16 -15.10 -3.28
N ALA A 104 -23.05 -13.84 -2.85
CA ALA A 104 -21.89 -13.00 -3.10
C ALA A 104 -20.72 -13.18 -2.13
N ILE A 105 -20.90 -13.86 -1.01
CA ILE A 105 -19.91 -13.93 0.09
C ILE A 105 -18.50 -14.27 -0.40
N GLN A 106 -18.36 -15.31 -1.22
CA GLN A 106 -17.04 -15.74 -1.71
C GLN A 106 -16.34 -14.65 -2.54
N ARG A 107 -17.07 -13.95 -3.41
CA ARG A 107 -16.50 -12.87 -4.24
C ARG A 107 -16.18 -11.64 -3.39
N ALA A 108 -17.06 -11.31 -2.46
CA ALA A 108 -16.85 -10.18 -1.55
C ALA A 108 -15.60 -10.39 -0.70
N VAL A 109 -15.40 -11.59 -0.15
CA VAL A 109 -14.17 -11.94 0.58
C VAL A 109 -12.92 -11.81 -0.30
N GLN A 110 -12.94 -12.28 -1.55
CA GLN A 110 -11.78 -12.08 -2.44
C GLN A 110 -11.51 -10.60 -2.74
N THR A 111 -12.56 -9.79 -2.84
CA THR A 111 -12.44 -8.33 -3.03
C THR A 111 -11.87 -7.65 -1.79
N ILE A 112 -12.34 -8.00 -0.58
CA ILE A 112 -11.78 -7.53 0.70
C ILE A 112 -10.28 -7.84 0.78
N ILE A 113 -9.89 -9.06 0.42
CA ILE A 113 -8.46 -9.41 0.48
C ILE A 113 -7.66 -8.64 -0.58
N THR A 114 -8.26 -8.31 -1.72
CA THR A 114 -7.62 -7.47 -2.73
C THR A 114 -7.39 -6.05 -2.21
N ALA A 115 -8.37 -5.45 -1.52
CA ALA A 115 -8.22 -4.15 -0.86
C ALA A 115 -7.10 -4.18 0.20
N ARG A 116 -7.07 -5.23 1.04
CA ARG A 116 -5.97 -5.43 1.99
C ARG A 116 -4.61 -5.58 1.32
N CYS A 117 -4.53 -6.22 0.15
CA CYS A 117 -3.25 -6.29 -0.57
C CYS A 117 -2.78 -4.90 -1.03
N LEU A 118 -3.70 -4.01 -1.40
CA LEU A 118 -3.37 -2.62 -1.78
C LEU A 118 -2.95 -1.79 -0.56
N GLU A 119 -3.64 -1.91 0.58
CA GLU A 119 -3.22 -1.27 1.83
C GLU A 119 -1.83 -1.78 2.28
N ARG A 120 -1.54 -3.07 2.15
CA ARG A 120 -0.17 -3.57 2.39
C ARG A 120 0.87 -3.00 1.42
N VAL A 121 0.49 -2.61 0.21
CA VAL A 121 1.40 -1.88 -0.70
C VAL A 121 1.67 -0.48 -0.14
N ALA A 122 0.65 0.21 0.37
CA ALA A 122 0.78 1.50 1.06
C ALA A 122 1.74 1.41 2.27
N ASP A 123 1.54 0.42 3.16
CA ASP A 123 2.44 0.12 4.30
C ASP A 123 3.91 0.01 3.87
N HIS A 124 4.17 -0.77 2.82
CA HIS A 124 5.52 -0.97 2.31
C HIS A 124 6.10 0.30 1.69
N CYS A 125 5.28 1.18 1.12
CA CYS A 125 5.71 2.50 0.66
C CYS A 125 6.11 3.40 1.85
N THR A 126 5.35 3.36 2.96
CA THR A 126 5.71 4.05 4.21
C THR A 126 7.06 3.57 4.75
N ASN A 127 7.32 2.25 4.78
CA ASN A 127 8.63 1.71 5.18
C ASN A 127 9.79 2.21 4.29
N ILE A 128 9.54 2.34 2.99
CA ILE A 128 10.52 2.90 2.04
C ILE A 128 10.78 4.37 2.39
N ALA A 129 9.73 5.17 2.60
CA ALA A 129 9.84 6.57 3.00
C ALA A 129 10.62 6.76 4.30
N GLU A 130 10.34 5.97 5.33
CA GLU A 130 11.11 5.94 6.58
C GLU A 130 12.60 5.63 6.34
N SER A 131 12.88 4.70 5.43
CA SER A 131 14.24 4.35 5.04
C SER A 131 14.96 5.51 4.33
N VAL A 132 14.26 6.27 3.48
CA VAL A 132 14.78 7.50 2.86
C VAL A 132 15.13 8.54 3.93
N PHE A 133 14.24 8.75 4.89
CA PHE A 133 14.48 9.68 6.00
C PHE A 133 15.72 9.27 6.81
N PHE A 134 15.85 7.98 7.13
CA PHE A 134 17.01 7.44 7.82
C PHE A 134 18.31 7.63 7.02
N ILE A 135 18.30 7.39 5.71
CA ILE A 135 19.48 7.60 4.86
C ILE A 135 19.92 9.07 4.91
N ALA A 136 18.97 9.99 4.71
CA ALA A 136 19.24 11.42 4.58
C ALA A 136 19.60 12.10 5.92
N ARG A 137 18.83 11.85 6.97
CA ARG A 137 18.94 12.54 8.27
C ARG A 137 19.63 11.70 9.34
N GLY A 138 19.66 10.38 9.21
CA GLY A 138 20.20 9.47 10.23
C GLY A 138 19.28 9.28 11.44
N VAL A 139 18.03 9.72 11.33
CA VAL A 139 17.00 9.59 12.37
C VAL A 139 16.01 8.51 11.93
N ASN A 140 15.55 7.72 12.89
CA ASN A 140 14.50 6.74 12.66
C ASN A 140 13.17 7.37 13.06
N ILE A 141 12.25 7.51 12.11
CA ILE A 141 10.92 8.11 12.31
C ILE A 141 9.81 7.06 12.32
N LYS A 142 10.17 5.78 12.57
CA LYS A 142 9.24 4.66 12.57
C LYS A 142 7.97 4.94 13.37
N HIS A 143 6.82 4.78 12.72
CA HIS A 143 5.50 5.03 13.32
C HIS A 143 5.31 6.46 13.87
N HIS A 144 6.15 7.42 13.49
CA HIS A 144 6.14 8.81 13.98
C HIS A 144 6.18 9.81 12.81
N CYS A 145 5.68 9.43 11.62
CA CYS A 145 5.64 10.33 10.47
C CYS A 145 4.73 11.57 10.68
N GLU A 146 4.00 11.66 11.79
CA GLU A 146 3.22 12.82 12.19
C GLU A 146 4.03 13.93 12.91
N GLN A 147 5.32 13.73 13.21
CA GLN A 147 6.16 14.66 14.00
C GLN A 147 7.27 15.37 13.21
#